data_AF-A0A4U8TC61-F1
#
_entry.id   AF-A0A4U8TC61-F1
#
_cell.length_a   1.000
_cell.length_b   1.000
_cell.length_c   1.000
_cell.angle_alpha   90.00
_cell.angle_beta   90.00
_cell.angle_gamma   90.00
#
_symmetry.space_group_name_H-M   'P 1'
#
loop_
_entity.id
_entity.type
_entity.pdbx_description
1 polymer ?
#
loop_
_entity_poly.entity_id
_entity_poly.type
_entity_poly.pdbx_seq_one_letter_code
_entity_poly.pdbx_strand_id
1 'polypeptide(L)'
;MDLQTNLKGIKESFDNDEKMLENAFRLERLWRKYRTFIIVLVLCIIGALIYWQVAQYLDSKRAQEASSAYDKLTQNAEDKEALQTLKQSSPQLYDLYQYFNAHGDRAVYEGLLDSQNDFVRLLAQYEMASLQAGAILEANEASKPNEDINALLQPLDSIKSANLKDLATLQAAYILFKANKIDQAHQKLMLIPQDSPLRNEATMLKHYGIDNKPSS
;
A
#
# COMPACT_ATOMS: atom_id res chain seq x y z
N MET A 1 46.03 -7.00 48.99
CA MET A 1 44.80 -7.78 48.75
C MET A 1 44.36 -8.33 50.09
N ASP A 2 43.23 -7.84 50.59
CA ASP A 2 42.85 -7.96 52.00
C ASP A 2 42.06 -9.26 52.25
N LEU A 3 42.27 -9.88 53.40
CA LEU A 3 41.61 -11.14 53.79
C LEU A 3 40.09 -10.98 53.87
N GLN A 4 39.61 -9.76 54.18
CA GLN A 4 38.18 -9.44 54.21
C GLN A 4 37.54 -9.48 52.82
N THR A 5 38.24 -9.06 51.77
CA THR A 5 37.75 -9.16 50.38
C THR A 5 37.61 -10.62 49.93
N ASN A 6 38.53 -11.49 50.32
CA ASN A 6 38.43 -12.94 50.03
C ASN A 6 37.30 -13.61 50.81
N LEU A 7 37.10 -13.27 52.09
CA LEU A 7 35.99 -13.81 52.89
C LEU A 7 34.61 -13.36 52.38
N LYS A 8 34.48 -12.10 51.94
CA LYS A 8 33.24 -11.61 51.30
C LYS A 8 32.92 -12.36 50.02
N GLY A 9 33.92 -12.55 49.14
CA GLY A 9 33.74 -13.31 47.90
C GLY A 9 33.31 -14.76 48.13
N ILE A 10 33.88 -15.44 49.14
CA ILE A 10 33.51 -16.81 49.52
C ILE A 10 32.07 -16.86 50.08
N LYS A 11 31.68 -15.90 50.92
CA LYS A 11 30.32 -15.86 51.47
C LYS A 11 29.27 -15.58 50.38
N GLU A 12 29.59 -14.69 49.46
CA GLU A 12 28.73 -14.37 48.31
C GLU A 12 28.60 -15.55 47.34
N SER A 13 29.65 -16.37 47.16
CA SER A 13 29.53 -17.63 46.43
C SER A 13 28.65 -18.65 47.15
N PHE A 14 28.72 -18.74 48.49
CA PHE A 14 27.85 -19.63 49.27
C PHE A 14 26.37 -19.20 49.23
N ASP A 15 26.07 -17.90 49.35
CA ASP A 15 24.70 -17.39 49.25
C ASP A 15 24.14 -17.57 47.82
N ASN A 16 24.98 -17.48 46.80
CA ASN A 16 24.60 -17.75 45.41
C ASN A 16 24.34 -19.25 45.18
N ASP A 17 25.14 -20.14 45.78
CA ASP A 17 24.94 -21.58 45.70
C ASP A 17 23.66 -22.02 46.42
N GLU A 18 23.37 -21.46 47.60
CA GLU A 18 22.11 -21.72 48.33
C GLU A 18 20.88 -21.29 47.52
N LYS A 19 20.92 -20.10 46.90
CA LYS A 19 19.88 -19.64 45.98
C LYS A 19 19.76 -20.51 44.73
N MET A 20 20.88 -21.01 44.19
CA MET A 20 20.88 -21.95 43.06
C MET A 20 20.19 -23.26 43.44
N LEU A 21 20.48 -23.79 44.63
CA LEU A 21 19.89 -25.01 45.14
C LEU A 21 18.41 -24.83 45.48
N GLU A 22 18.01 -23.71 46.07
CA GLU A 22 16.61 -23.41 46.34
C GLU A 22 15.79 -23.33 45.05
N ASN A 23 16.33 -22.68 44.02
CA ASN A 23 15.72 -22.62 42.69
C ASN A 23 15.68 -24.00 42.01
N ALA A 24 16.72 -24.83 42.16
CA ALA A 24 16.73 -26.19 41.65
C ALA A 24 15.67 -27.08 42.32
N PHE A 25 15.49 -26.98 43.64
CA PHE A 25 14.44 -27.71 44.36
C PHE A 25 13.02 -27.26 43.96
N ARG A 26 12.82 -25.96 43.71
CA ARG A 26 11.53 -25.44 43.19
C ARG A 26 11.23 -25.99 41.78
N LEU A 27 12.25 -26.03 40.91
CA LEU A 27 12.15 -26.63 39.57
C LEU A 27 11.84 -28.12 39.64
N GLU A 28 12.42 -28.86 40.59
CA GLU A 28 12.17 -30.29 40.75
C GLU A 28 10.71 -30.59 41.13
N ARG A 29 10.11 -29.78 42.02
CA ARG A 29 8.70 -29.91 42.41
C ARG A 29 7.75 -29.58 41.25
N LEU A 30 8.07 -28.53 40.47
CA LEU A 30 7.33 -28.17 39.26
C LEU A 30 7.44 -29.27 38.18
N TRP A 31 8.64 -29.83 38.00
CA TRP A 31 8.89 -30.91 37.05
C TRP A 31 8.09 -32.16 37.41
N ARG A 32 8.05 -32.57 38.68
CA ARG A 32 7.28 -33.75 39.10
C ARG A 32 5.77 -33.61 38.87
N LYS A 33 5.19 -32.43 39.08
CA LYS A 33 3.74 -32.20 38.94
C LYS A 33 3.31 -31.91 37.50
N TYR A 34 4.17 -31.25 36.71
CA TYR A 34 3.82 -30.75 35.37
C TYR A 34 4.63 -31.38 34.23
N ARG A 35 5.38 -32.47 34.47
CA ARG A 35 6.22 -33.16 33.46
C ARG A 35 5.55 -33.27 32.09
N THR A 36 4.29 -33.74 32.05
CA THR A 36 3.55 -33.91 30.78
C THR A 36 3.24 -32.57 30.11
N PHE A 37 2.82 -31.56 30.87
CA PHE A 37 2.55 -30.22 30.35
C PHE A 37 3.82 -29.55 29.81
N ILE A 38 4.96 -29.71 30.51
CA ILE A 38 6.25 -29.17 30.05
C ILE A 38 6.68 -29.87 28.74
N ILE A 39 6.52 -31.19 28.62
CA ILE A 39 6.86 -31.92 27.38
C ILE A 39 5.97 -31.47 26.22
N VAL A 40 4.66 -31.32 26.43
CA VAL A 40 3.73 -30.82 25.40
C VAL A 40 4.08 -29.39 24.99
N LEU A 41 4.40 -28.51 25.95
CA LEU A 41 4.82 -27.14 25.69
C LEU A 41 6.10 -27.11 24.82
N VAL A 42 7.10 -27.92 25.18
CA VAL A 42 8.35 -28.02 24.41
C VAL A 42 8.09 -28.53 22.99
N LEU A 43 7.22 -29.55 22.82
CA LEU A 43 6.82 -30.02 21.48
C LEU A 43 6.11 -28.95 20.67
N CYS A 44 5.22 -28.16 21.28
CA CYS A 44 4.57 -27.03 20.61
C CYS A 44 5.58 -25.96 20.19
N ILE A 45 6.56 -25.62 21.04
CA ILE A 45 7.62 -24.65 20.72
C ILE A 45 8.46 -25.16 19.54
N ILE A 46 8.87 -26.43 19.56
CA ILE A 46 9.62 -27.04 18.46
C ILE A 46 8.80 -27.00 17.17
N GLY A 47 7.51 -27.35 17.22
CA GLY A 47 6.61 -27.28 16.07
C GLY A 47 6.49 -25.86 15.50
N ALA A 48 6.37 -24.85 16.37
CA ALA A 48 6.32 -23.44 15.96
C ALA A 48 7.63 -22.97 15.31
N LEU A 49 8.79 -23.38 15.86
CA LEU A 49 10.10 -23.06 15.29
C LEU A 49 10.29 -23.70 13.90
N ILE A 50 9.90 -24.96 13.74
CA ILE A 50 9.93 -25.66 12.44
C ILE A 50 9.01 -24.95 11.44
N TYR A 51 7.78 -24.64 11.84
CA TYR A 51 6.83 -23.93 10.99
C TYR A 51 7.41 -22.58 10.52
N TRP A 52 7.96 -21.78 11.43
CA TRP A 52 8.57 -20.50 11.11
C TRP A 52 9.77 -20.65 10.15
N GLN A 53 10.61 -21.66 10.36
CA GLN A 53 11.78 -21.92 9.50
C GLN A 53 11.39 -22.37 8.08
N VAL A 54 10.32 -23.17 7.95
CA VAL A 54 9.80 -23.56 6.63
C VAL A 54 9.13 -22.38 5.93
N ALA A 55 8.34 -21.59 6.67
CA ALA A 55 7.66 -20.41 6.14
C ALA A 55 8.66 -19.39 5.59
N GLN A 56 9.70 -19.02 6.37
CA GLN A 56 10.71 -18.06 5.90
C GLN A 56 11.46 -18.55 4.65
N TYR A 57 11.72 -19.85 4.54
CA TYR A 57 12.41 -20.42 3.38
C TYR A 57 11.52 -20.35 2.15
N LEU A 58 10.24 -20.70 2.27
CA LEU A 58 9.28 -20.64 1.18
C LEU A 58 9.03 -19.19 0.72
N ASP A 59 8.91 -18.26 1.66
CA ASP A 59 8.70 -16.84 1.35
C ASP A 59 9.91 -16.24 0.64
N SER A 60 11.13 -16.57 1.08
CA SER A 60 12.36 -16.12 0.41
C SER A 60 12.48 -16.66 -1.02
N LYS A 61 12.06 -17.91 -1.25
CA LYS A 61 12.03 -18.52 -2.58
C LYS A 61 11.01 -17.85 -3.50
N ARG A 62 9.79 -17.64 -3.01
CA ARG A 62 8.74 -16.93 -3.75
C ARG A 62 9.15 -15.51 -4.11
N ALA A 63 9.78 -14.79 -3.19
CA ALA A 63 10.29 -13.44 -3.45
C ALA A 63 11.34 -13.43 -4.57
N GLN A 64 12.28 -14.38 -4.54
CA GLN A 64 13.31 -14.51 -5.58
C GLN A 64 12.72 -14.86 -6.94
N GLU A 65 11.75 -15.78 -6.99
CA GLU A 65 11.05 -16.16 -8.21
C GLU A 65 10.28 -14.97 -8.80
N ALA A 66 9.55 -14.22 -7.97
CA ALA A 66 8.82 -13.03 -8.37
C ALA A 66 9.76 -11.96 -8.95
N SER A 67 10.89 -11.67 -8.29
CA SER A 67 11.88 -10.72 -8.81
C SER A 67 12.46 -11.17 -10.15
N SER A 68 12.83 -12.45 -10.27
CA SER A 68 13.39 -12.96 -11.54
C SER A 68 12.37 -12.96 -12.69
N ALA A 69 11.10 -13.22 -12.38
CA ALA A 69 10.02 -13.13 -13.36
C ALA A 69 9.79 -11.68 -13.78
N TYR A 70 9.80 -10.75 -12.83
CA TYR A 70 9.70 -9.32 -13.13
C TYR A 70 10.86 -8.84 -14.01
N ASP A 71 12.10 -9.22 -13.70
CA ASP A 71 13.27 -8.87 -14.51
C ASP A 71 13.13 -9.35 -15.96
N LYS A 72 12.62 -10.57 -16.17
CA LYS A 72 12.31 -11.06 -17.53
C LYS A 72 11.26 -10.20 -18.23
N LEU A 73 10.20 -9.81 -17.53
CA LEU A 73 9.14 -8.97 -18.07
C LEU A 73 9.64 -7.57 -18.45
N THR A 74 10.63 -7.01 -17.73
CA THR A 74 11.23 -5.73 -18.13
C THR A 74 11.99 -5.80 -19.45
N GLN A 75 12.47 -6.99 -19.83
CA GLN A 75 13.17 -7.21 -21.10
C GLN A 75 12.19 -7.64 -22.21
N ASN A 76 11.18 -8.43 -21.85
CA ASN A 76 10.15 -8.92 -22.75
C ASN A 76 8.78 -8.90 -22.06
N ALA A 77 8.00 -7.85 -22.32
CA ALA A 77 6.71 -7.61 -21.67
C ALA A 77 5.64 -8.68 -21.98
N GLU A 78 5.80 -9.45 -23.05
CA GLU A 78 4.85 -10.48 -23.51
C GLU A 78 5.26 -11.92 -23.12
N ASP A 79 6.31 -12.09 -22.31
CA ASP A 79 6.74 -13.41 -21.84
C ASP A 79 5.66 -14.05 -20.95
N LYS A 80 4.90 -14.98 -21.55
CA LYS A 80 3.79 -15.68 -20.89
C LYS A 80 4.23 -16.53 -19.69
N GLU A 81 5.43 -17.10 -19.74
CA GLU A 81 5.95 -17.89 -18.62
C GLU A 81 6.27 -16.96 -17.45
N ALA A 82 6.95 -15.83 -17.73
CA ALA A 82 7.26 -14.85 -16.71
C ALA A 82 5.99 -14.21 -16.09
N LEU A 83 4.96 -13.94 -16.88
CA LEU A 83 3.66 -13.48 -16.36
C LEU A 83 3.01 -14.50 -15.42
N GLN A 84 3.03 -15.77 -15.79
CA GLN A 84 2.46 -16.83 -14.96
C GLN A 84 3.25 -17.03 -13.67
N THR A 85 4.58 -17.03 -13.74
CA THR A 85 5.45 -17.11 -12.57
C THR A 85 5.22 -15.93 -11.64
N LEU A 86 5.10 -14.71 -12.17
CA LEU A 86 4.85 -13.51 -11.37
C LEU A 86 3.49 -13.60 -10.66
N LYS A 87 2.43 -14.01 -11.39
CA LYS A 87 1.08 -14.17 -10.82
C LYS A 87 1.02 -15.19 -9.67
N GLN A 88 1.77 -16.29 -9.78
CA GLN A 88 1.78 -17.35 -8.76
C GLN A 88 2.65 -16.99 -7.55
N SER A 89 3.82 -16.38 -7.79
CA SER A 89 4.79 -16.05 -6.76
C SER A 89 4.41 -14.77 -6.00
N SER A 90 3.86 -13.77 -6.68
CA SER A 90 3.41 -12.50 -6.10
C SER A 90 2.22 -11.90 -6.86
N PRO A 91 0.98 -12.26 -6.46
CA PRO A 91 -0.24 -11.69 -7.06
C PRO A 91 -0.30 -10.15 -6.97
N GLN A 92 0.19 -9.58 -5.86
CA GLN A 92 0.19 -8.12 -5.66
C GLN A 92 1.11 -7.39 -6.64
N LEU A 93 2.28 -7.97 -6.94
CA LEU A 93 3.22 -7.40 -7.90
C LEU A 93 2.73 -7.61 -9.33
N TYR A 94 2.07 -8.73 -9.61
CA TYR A 94 1.39 -8.97 -10.88
C TYR A 94 0.30 -7.93 -11.17
N ASP A 95 -0.55 -7.62 -10.19
CA ASP A 95 -1.60 -6.60 -10.34
C ASP A 95 -0.99 -5.20 -10.58
N LEU A 96 0.09 -4.87 -9.87
CA LEU A 96 0.82 -3.62 -10.08
C LEU A 96 1.47 -3.56 -11.47
N TYR A 97 2.06 -4.67 -11.92
CA TYR A 97 2.62 -4.78 -13.27
C TYR A 97 1.54 -4.58 -14.33
N GLN A 98 0.37 -5.23 -14.18
CA GLN A 98 -0.75 -5.04 -15.11
C GLN A 98 -1.22 -3.59 -15.14
N TYR A 99 -1.32 -2.94 -13.98
CA TYR A 99 -1.70 -1.52 -13.91
C TYR A 99 -0.76 -0.62 -14.73
N PHE A 100 0.56 -0.78 -14.54
CA PHE A 100 1.55 0.07 -15.23
C PHE A 100 1.65 -0.21 -16.73
N ASN A 101 1.38 -1.44 -17.17
CA ASN A 101 1.42 -1.82 -18.59
C ASN A 101 0.06 -1.74 -19.30
N ALA A 102 -1.00 -1.30 -18.61
CA ALA A 102 -2.32 -1.19 -19.22
C ALA A 102 -2.40 -0.10 -20.31
N HIS A 103 -1.54 0.93 -20.27
CA HIS A 103 -1.48 1.99 -21.28
C HIS A 103 -2.85 2.62 -21.64
N GLY A 104 -3.75 2.79 -20.67
CA GLY A 104 -5.09 3.33 -20.94
C GLY A 104 -6.14 2.26 -21.32
N ASP A 105 -5.79 0.97 -21.33
CA ASP A 105 -6.73 -0.12 -21.59
C ASP A 105 -7.73 -0.27 -20.44
N ARG A 106 -8.98 0.11 -20.73
CA ARG A 106 -10.09 0.06 -19.78
C ARG A 106 -10.38 -1.36 -19.30
N ALA A 107 -10.24 -2.38 -20.14
CA ALA A 107 -10.55 -3.75 -19.76
C ALA A 107 -9.57 -4.27 -18.69
N VAL A 108 -8.32 -3.84 -18.76
CA VAL A 108 -7.30 -4.17 -17.74
C VAL A 108 -7.64 -3.47 -16.43
N TYR A 109 -7.95 -2.17 -16.44
CA TYR A 109 -8.33 -1.44 -15.22
C TYR A 109 -9.61 -1.98 -14.58
N GLU A 110 -10.60 -2.39 -15.37
CA GLU A 110 -11.83 -3.01 -14.88
C GLU A 110 -11.52 -4.31 -14.11
N GLY A 111 -10.65 -5.17 -14.65
CA GLY A 111 -10.19 -6.37 -13.95
C GLY A 111 -9.42 -6.09 -12.65
N LEU A 112 -8.79 -4.93 -12.54
CA LEU A 112 -8.02 -4.53 -11.35
C LEU A 112 -8.89 -3.93 -10.24
N LEU A 113 -10.18 -3.66 -10.48
CA LEU A 113 -11.11 -3.20 -9.45
C LEU A 113 -11.35 -4.25 -8.36
N ASP A 114 -11.17 -5.53 -8.69
CA ASP A 114 -11.29 -6.65 -7.76
C ASP A 114 -9.94 -7.08 -7.17
N SER A 115 -8.87 -6.31 -7.41
CA SER A 115 -7.54 -6.62 -6.87
C SER A 115 -7.55 -6.63 -5.34
N GLN A 116 -6.86 -7.61 -4.77
CA GLN A 116 -6.58 -7.67 -3.33
C GLN A 116 -5.59 -6.59 -2.87
N ASN A 117 -4.88 -5.96 -3.81
CA ASN A 117 -4.01 -4.83 -3.51
C ASN A 117 -4.84 -3.53 -3.50
N ASP A 118 -5.12 -3.04 -2.31
CA ASP A 118 -5.90 -1.81 -2.10
C ASP A 118 -5.35 -0.61 -2.89
N PHE A 119 -4.02 -0.49 -2.98
CA PHE A 119 -3.40 0.61 -3.72
C PHE A 119 -3.68 0.50 -5.23
N VAL A 120 -3.49 -0.69 -5.81
CA VAL A 120 -3.76 -0.93 -7.23
C VAL A 120 -5.25 -0.73 -7.55
N ARG A 121 -6.14 -1.24 -6.70
CA ARG A 121 -7.58 -1.06 -6.83
C ARG A 121 -7.97 0.42 -6.84
N LEU A 122 -7.40 1.22 -5.93
CA LEU A 122 -7.66 2.66 -5.86
C LEU A 122 -7.14 3.39 -7.10
N LEU A 123 -5.95 3.04 -7.59
CA LEU A 123 -5.40 3.63 -8.81
C LEU A 123 -6.23 3.25 -10.04
N ALA A 124 -6.66 1.99 -10.16
CA ALA A 124 -7.52 1.53 -11.25
C ALA A 124 -8.88 2.26 -11.26
N GLN A 125 -9.48 2.45 -10.08
CA GLN A 125 -10.71 3.26 -9.94
C GLN A 125 -10.51 4.70 -10.43
N TYR A 126 -9.40 5.33 -10.04
CA TYR A 126 -9.07 6.68 -10.49
C TYR A 126 -8.86 6.73 -12.01
N GLU A 127 -8.11 5.79 -12.57
CA GLU A 127 -7.78 5.79 -13.99
C GLU A 127 -9.03 5.54 -14.84
N MET A 128 -9.93 4.64 -14.42
CA MET A 128 -11.22 4.47 -15.10
C MET A 128 -12.06 5.75 -15.07
N ALA A 129 -12.14 6.42 -13.92
CA ALA A 129 -12.88 7.67 -13.79
C ALA A 129 -12.28 8.78 -14.66
N SER A 130 -10.95 8.86 -14.70
CA SER A 130 -10.18 9.76 -15.56
C SER A 130 -10.46 9.52 -17.06
N LEU A 131 -10.38 8.27 -17.51
CA LEU A 131 -10.65 7.87 -18.90
C LEU A 131 -12.11 8.11 -19.30
N GLN A 132 -13.05 7.91 -18.38
CA GLN A 132 -14.46 8.21 -18.61
C GLN A 132 -14.69 9.71 -18.73
N ALA A 133 -14.13 10.51 -17.82
CA ALA A 133 -14.25 11.96 -17.85
C ALA A 133 -13.60 12.58 -19.09
N GLY A 134 -12.44 12.05 -19.52
CA GLY A 134 -11.77 12.43 -20.77
C GLY A 134 -12.61 12.15 -22.01
N ALA A 135 -13.22 10.97 -22.12
CA ALA A 135 -14.11 10.64 -23.24
C ALA A 135 -15.36 11.52 -23.28
N ILE A 136 -15.92 11.89 -22.12
CA ILE A 136 -17.04 12.82 -22.04
C ILE A 136 -16.59 14.23 -22.48
N LEU A 137 -15.38 14.67 -22.12
CA LEU A 137 -14.82 15.95 -22.58
C LEU A 137 -14.68 15.97 -24.11
N GLU A 138 -14.09 14.94 -24.71
CA GLU A 138 -13.96 14.82 -26.17
C GLU A 138 -15.32 14.84 -26.88
N ALA A 139 -16.31 14.13 -26.34
CA ALA A 139 -17.67 14.13 -26.87
C ALA A 139 -18.35 15.51 -26.77
N ASN A 140 -18.07 16.27 -25.70
CA ASN A 140 -18.55 17.64 -25.49
C ASN A 140 -17.82 18.68 -26.36
N GLU A 141 -16.58 18.43 -26.79
CA GLU A 141 -15.92 19.29 -27.77
C GLU A 141 -16.54 19.09 -29.17
N ALA A 142 -16.98 17.86 -29.48
CA ALA A 142 -17.62 17.52 -30.76
C ALA A 142 -19.10 17.95 -30.85
N SER A 143 -19.79 18.12 -29.71
CA SER A 143 -21.22 18.48 -29.63
C SER A 143 -21.38 19.80 -28.88
N LYS A 144 -22.16 20.77 -29.39
CA LYS A 144 -22.31 22.14 -28.85
C LYS A 144 -22.25 22.24 -27.30
N PRO A 145 -21.63 23.28 -26.72
CA PRO A 145 -20.94 23.26 -25.41
C PRO A 145 -21.86 23.39 -24.17
N ASN A 146 -23.04 22.80 -24.18
CA ASN A 146 -24.06 23.00 -23.14
C ASN A 146 -24.59 21.69 -22.52
N GLU A 147 -23.82 20.61 -22.51
CA GLU A 147 -24.21 19.37 -21.84
C GLU A 147 -23.50 19.16 -20.48
N ASP A 148 -24.20 18.36 -19.68
CA ASP A 148 -24.23 18.30 -18.22
C ASP A 148 -22.84 18.29 -17.57
N ILE A 149 -22.46 19.40 -16.93
CA ILE A 149 -21.23 19.49 -16.12
C ILE A 149 -21.13 18.30 -15.16
N ASN A 150 -22.27 17.93 -14.58
CA ASN A 150 -22.31 16.94 -13.53
C ASN A 150 -21.88 15.57 -14.05
N ALA A 151 -22.13 15.27 -15.33
CA ALA A 151 -21.68 14.03 -15.97
C ALA A 151 -20.15 13.97 -16.13
N LEU A 152 -19.48 15.10 -16.39
CA LEU A 152 -18.01 15.18 -16.48
C LEU A 152 -17.34 14.90 -15.12
N LEU A 153 -18.01 15.31 -14.04
CA LEU A 153 -17.44 15.31 -12.70
C LEU A 153 -17.83 14.07 -11.89
N GLN A 154 -18.97 13.45 -12.19
CA GLN A 154 -19.50 12.30 -11.45
C GLN A 154 -18.51 11.14 -11.31
N PRO A 155 -17.74 10.74 -12.33
CA PRO A 155 -16.74 9.67 -12.18
C PRO A 155 -15.66 10.04 -11.17
N LEU A 156 -15.14 11.27 -11.24
CA LEU A 156 -14.06 11.75 -10.36
C LEU A 156 -14.54 12.06 -8.94
N ASP A 157 -15.73 12.64 -8.80
CA ASP A 157 -16.37 12.93 -7.51
C ASP A 157 -16.77 11.65 -6.75
N SER A 158 -16.90 10.51 -7.46
CA SER A 158 -17.17 9.20 -6.84
C SER A 158 -15.96 8.62 -6.07
N ILE A 159 -14.76 9.18 -6.28
CA ILE A 159 -13.52 8.74 -5.63
C ILE A 159 -13.52 9.21 -4.17
N LYS A 160 -13.83 8.29 -3.26
CA LYS A 160 -13.93 8.58 -1.82
C LYS A 160 -12.59 8.47 -1.07
N SER A 161 -11.54 7.94 -1.70
CA SER A 161 -10.27 7.71 -1.02
C SER A 161 -9.61 9.04 -0.68
N ALA A 162 -9.23 9.22 0.60
CA ALA A 162 -8.63 10.46 1.06
C ALA A 162 -7.38 10.85 0.26
N ASN A 163 -6.59 9.85 -0.14
CA ASN A 163 -5.33 10.05 -0.87
C ASN A 163 -5.51 10.47 -2.34
N LEU A 164 -6.62 10.09 -2.99
CA LEU A 164 -6.86 10.40 -4.41
C LEU A 164 -7.96 11.45 -4.61
N LYS A 165 -8.75 11.76 -3.59
CA LYS A 165 -9.81 12.77 -3.67
C LYS A 165 -9.28 14.14 -4.10
N ASP A 166 -8.15 14.57 -3.54
CA ASP A 166 -7.57 15.87 -3.89
C ASP A 166 -7.05 15.88 -5.32
N LEU A 167 -6.44 14.77 -5.76
CA LEU A 167 -5.99 14.58 -7.14
C LEU A 167 -7.17 14.58 -8.11
N ALA A 168 -8.24 13.85 -7.79
CA ALA A 168 -9.48 13.81 -8.55
C ALA A 168 -10.15 15.19 -8.63
N THR A 169 -10.12 15.95 -7.54
CA THR A 169 -10.64 17.33 -7.49
C THR A 169 -9.80 18.28 -8.36
N LEU A 170 -8.48 18.12 -8.36
CA LEU A 170 -7.56 18.88 -9.20
C LEU A 170 -7.80 18.58 -10.69
N GLN A 171 -7.95 17.30 -11.04
CA GLN A 171 -8.25 16.85 -12.39
C GLN A 171 -9.63 17.34 -12.85
N ALA A 172 -10.64 17.25 -12.00
CA ALA A 172 -11.97 17.79 -12.24
C ALA A 172 -11.92 19.28 -12.58
N ALA A 173 -11.16 20.08 -11.81
CA ALA A 173 -10.97 21.49 -12.12
C ALA A 173 -10.27 21.71 -13.47
N TYR A 174 -9.25 20.92 -13.79
CA TYR A 174 -8.58 20.97 -15.09
C TYR A 174 -9.54 20.69 -16.26
N ILE A 175 -10.38 19.67 -16.13
CA ILE A 175 -11.40 19.32 -17.13
C ILE A 175 -12.41 20.47 -17.30
N LEU A 176 -12.82 21.11 -16.21
CA LEU A 176 -13.70 22.28 -16.26
C LEU A 176 -13.07 23.47 -16.99
N PHE A 177 -11.76 23.70 -16.83
CA PHE A 177 -11.06 24.71 -17.61
C PHE A 177 -11.07 24.39 -19.10
N LYS A 178 -10.85 23.14 -19.49
CA LYS A 178 -10.94 22.69 -20.89
C LYS A 178 -12.34 22.88 -21.46
N ALA A 179 -13.38 22.63 -20.66
CA ALA A 179 -14.76 22.87 -21.01
C ALA A 179 -15.18 24.37 -20.98
N ASN A 180 -14.23 25.30 -20.81
CA ASN A 180 -14.47 26.76 -20.69
C ASN A 180 -15.36 27.18 -19.49
N LYS A 181 -15.42 26.37 -18.44
CA LYS A 181 -16.24 26.58 -17.24
C LYS A 181 -15.38 27.11 -16.09
N ILE A 182 -14.77 28.28 -16.31
CA ILE A 182 -13.72 28.87 -15.46
C ILE A 182 -14.18 29.05 -14.00
N ASP A 183 -15.36 29.62 -13.78
CA ASP A 183 -15.87 29.89 -12.42
C ASP A 183 -16.02 28.59 -11.60
N GLN A 184 -16.52 27.52 -12.23
CA GLN A 184 -16.71 26.24 -11.57
C GLN A 184 -15.38 25.52 -11.32
N ALA A 185 -14.41 25.67 -12.23
CA ALA A 185 -13.06 25.17 -12.04
C ALA A 185 -12.43 25.81 -10.79
N HIS A 186 -12.53 27.13 -10.65
CA HIS A 186 -12.06 27.84 -9.45
C HIS A 186 -12.75 27.37 -8.18
N GLN A 187 -14.08 27.16 -8.21
CA GLN A 187 -14.82 26.60 -7.08
C GLN A 187 -14.32 25.20 -6.68
N LYS A 188 -14.07 24.30 -7.65
CA LYS A 188 -13.48 22.97 -7.37
C LYS A 188 -12.10 23.08 -6.71
N LEU A 189 -11.23 23.99 -7.17
CA LEU A 189 -9.91 24.21 -6.57
C LEU A 189 -9.97 24.73 -5.13
N MET A 190 -11.09 25.36 -4.71
CA MET A 190 -11.28 25.79 -3.32
C MET A 190 -11.59 24.61 -2.38
N LEU A 191 -12.05 23.47 -2.90
CA LEU A 191 -12.36 22.28 -2.11
C LEU A 191 -11.11 21.51 -1.66
N ILE A 192 -9.97 21.72 -2.33
CA ILE A 192 -8.69 21.08 -1.97
C ILE A 192 -8.22 21.69 -0.63
N PRO A 193 -7.92 20.90 0.41
CA PRO A 193 -7.47 21.40 1.72
C PRO A 193 -6.14 22.17 1.70
N GLN A 194 -5.84 22.95 2.75
CA GLN A 194 -4.61 23.79 2.82
C GLN A 194 -3.36 22.96 3.15
N ASP A 195 -3.56 21.86 3.85
CA ASP A 195 -2.59 20.84 4.22
C ASP A 195 -2.37 19.78 3.11
N SER A 196 -3.10 19.88 2.01
CA SER A 196 -2.96 18.97 0.86
C SER A 196 -1.58 19.14 0.20
N PRO A 197 -0.92 18.03 -0.19
CA PRO A 197 0.30 18.12 -0.99
C PRO A 197 0.09 18.78 -2.35
N LEU A 198 -1.15 18.81 -2.86
CA LEU A 198 -1.53 19.40 -4.15
C LEU A 198 -1.95 20.87 -4.06
N ARG A 199 -1.76 21.50 -2.91
CA ARG A 199 -2.17 22.88 -2.65
C ARG A 199 -1.43 23.88 -3.55
N ASN A 200 -0.16 23.64 -3.83
CA ASN A 200 0.63 24.54 -4.68
C ASN A 200 0.11 24.53 -6.11
N GLU A 201 -0.13 23.34 -6.66
CA GLU A 201 -0.70 23.10 -7.99
C GLU A 201 -2.10 23.70 -8.10
N ALA A 202 -2.94 23.50 -7.08
CA ALA A 202 -4.25 24.11 -7.02
C ALA A 202 -4.19 25.64 -7.02
N THR A 203 -3.19 26.22 -6.36
CA THR A 203 -2.99 27.68 -6.32
C THR A 203 -2.50 28.21 -7.66
N MET A 204 -1.59 27.51 -8.33
CA MET A 204 -1.17 27.85 -9.69
C MET A 204 -2.36 27.83 -10.66
N LEU A 205 -3.19 26.80 -10.59
CA LEU A 205 -4.38 26.67 -11.44
C LEU A 205 -5.47 27.71 -11.13
N LYS A 206 -5.53 28.28 -9.92
CA LYS A 206 -6.46 29.40 -9.63
C LYS A 206 -6.20 30.63 -10.49
N HIS A 207 -4.97 30.84 -10.94
CA HIS A 207 -4.65 31.97 -11.81
C HIS A 207 -4.95 31.71 -13.28
N TYR A 208 -5.25 30.47 -13.65
CA TYR A 208 -5.56 30.09 -15.02
C TYR A 208 -6.93 30.68 -15.46
N GLY A 209 -6.98 31.21 -16.69
CA GLY A 209 -8.20 31.77 -17.29
C GLY A 209 -8.59 33.18 -16.83
N ILE A 210 -7.80 33.84 -15.96
CA ILE A 210 -8.11 35.18 -15.44
C ILE A 210 -7.75 36.31 -16.44
N ASP A 211 -6.80 36.10 -17.34
CA ASP A 211 -6.32 37.12 -18.29
C ASP A 211 -7.32 37.48 -19.42
N ASN A 212 -8.47 36.82 -19.50
CA ASN A 212 -9.53 37.08 -20.49
C ASN A 212 -10.66 37.99 -19.97
N LYS A 213 -10.45 38.74 -18.89
CA LYS A 213 -11.43 39.73 -18.41
C LYS A 213 -11.16 41.07 -19.11
N PRO A 214 -12.02 41.58 -20.01
CA PRO A 214 -11.86 42.94 -20.52
C PRO A 214 -11.93 43.89 -19.33
N SER A 215 -10.91 44.74 -19.20
CA SER A 215 -10.93 45.88 -18.29
C SER A 215 -12.19 46.69 -18.55
N SER A 216 -12.93 46.90 -17.46
CA SER A 216 -14.16 47.70 -17.43
C SER A 216 -13.92 49.14 -17.85
#